data_AF-A0A0C1H2K9-F1
#
_entry.id   AF-A0A0C1H2K9-F1
#
_cell.length_a   1.000
_cell.length_b   1.000
_cell.length_c   1.000
_cell.angle_alpha   90.00
_cell.angle_beta   90.00
_cell.angle_gamma   90.00
#
_symmetry.space_group_name_H-M   'P 1'
#
loop_
_entity.id
_entity.type
_entity.pdbx_description
1 polymer ?
#
loop_
_entity_poly.entity_id
_entity_poly.type
_entity_poly.pdbx_seq_one_letter_code
_entity_poly.pdbx_strand_id
1 'polypeptide(L)'
;MPLWSEKKKDRSDKFYLGELLNFEPDTTIREIIQDSVKQYIDSKFTINNVGQLKKEITDLEIFVNISDSEAQILEGFFQRRHSIVHHADKNNNIGGSGNHSTKTIKPKDVEKYITEVDKVIQALFCEMQKQA
;
A
#
# COMPACT_ATOMS: atom_id res chain seq x y z
N MET A 1 -18.04 2.18 -3.90
CA MET A 1 -16.91 1.61 -4.67
C MET A 1 -17.48 0.53 -5.58
N PRO A 2 -17.27 0.55 -6.91
CA PRO A 2 -17.80 -0.49 -7.78
C PRO A 2 -17.08 -1.80 -7.50
N LEU A 3 -17.83 -2.91 -7.41
CA LEU A 3 -17.30 -4.26 -7.56
C LEU A 3 -16.77 -4.36 -8.99
N TRP A 4 -15.49 -4.71 -9.15
CA TRP A 4 -14.82 -4.88 -10.43
C TRP A 4 -14.74 -3.58 -11.27
N SER A 5 -13.51 -3.08 -11.46
CA SER A 5 -13.28 -1.80 -12.13
C SER A 5 -12.93 -2.01 -13.60
N GLU A 6 -13.93 -2.20 -14.45
CA GLU A 6 -13.76 -1.74 -15.83
C GLU A 6 -13.79 -0.20 -15.84
N LYS A 7 -12.73 0.38 -16.42
CA LYS A 7 -12.43 1.80 -16.48
C LYS A 7 -13.67 2.70 -16.71
N LYS A 8 -14.29 3.26 -15.67
CA LYS A 8 -15.10 4.48 -15.80
C LYS A 8 -14.98 5.42 -14.59
N LYS A 9 -14.99 6.72 -14.94
CA LYS A 9 -14.76 7.90 -14.11
C LYS A 9 -15.88 8.10 -13.08
N ASP A 10 -15.48 8.21 -11.82
CA ASP A 10 -15.87 9.27 -10.87
C ASP A 10 -17.34 9.41 -10.40
N ARG A 11 -18.25 8.48 -10.69
CA ARG A 11 -19.60 8.44 -10.06
C ARG A 11 -19.97 7.04 -9.60
N SER A 12 -20.85 6.94 -8.58
CA SER A 12 -21.45 5.67 -8.18
C SER A 12 -22.33 5.17 -9.33
N ASP A 13 -21.75 4.36 -10.20
CA ASP A 13 -22.47 3.81 -11.33
C ASP A 13 -23.49 2.78 -10.84
N LYS A 14 -24.67 2.83 -11.46
CA LYS A 14 -25.70 1.82 -11.29
C LYS A 14 -25.13 0.51 -11.80
N PHE A 15 -25.10 -0.52 -10.95
CA PHE A 15 -24.73 -1.87 -11.35
C PHE A 15 -25.87 -2.49 -12.16
N TYR A 16 -25.59 -3.01 -13.34
CA TYR A 16 -26.60 -3.66 -14.18
C TYR A 16 -26.46 -5.18 -14.09
N LEU A 17 -27.57 -5.90 -13.98
CA LEU A 17 -27.56 -7.37 -13.88
C LEU A 17 -26.82 -8.04 -15.05
N GLY A 18 -26.85 -7.43 -16.24
CA GLY A 18 -26.13 -7.94 -17.41
C GLY A 18 -24.61 -7.90 -17.29
N GLU A 19 -24.04 -7.08 -16.39
CA GLU A 19 -22.59 -7.05 -16.11
C GLU A 19 -22.12 -8.35 -15.45
N LEU A 20 -23.04 -9.14 -14.87
CA LEU A 20 -22.73 -10.46 -14.33
C LEU A 20 -22.32 -11.48 -15.42
N LEU A 21 -22.69 -11.23 -16.68
CA LEU A 21 -22.28 -12.10 -17.80
C LEU A 21 -20.79 -12.04 -18.09
N ASN A 22 -20.06 -11.07 -17.53
CA ASN A 22 -18.61 -10.95 -17.67
C ASN A 22 -17.84 -11.90 -16.74
N PHE A 23 -18.52 -12.52 -15.77
CA PHE A 23 -17.91 -13.49 -14.87
C PHE A 23 -18.12 -14.91 -15.39
N GLU A 24 -17.14 -15.78 -15.14
CA GLU A 24 -17.29 -17.21 -15.42
C GLU A 24 -18.45 -17.77 -14.58
N PRO A 25 -19.29 -18.69 -15.11
CA PRO A 25 -20.50 -19.16 -14.44
C PRO A 25 -20.29 -19.78 -13.04
N ASP A 26 -19.09 -20.27 -12.76
CA ASP A 26 -18.66 -20.87 -11.49
C ASP A 26 -18.05 -19.86 -10.51
N THR A 27 -17.85 -18.60 -10.92
CA THR A 27 -17.31 -17.56 -10.06
C THR A 27 -18.28 -17.25 -8.91
N THR A 28 -17.82 -17.43 -7.69
CA THR A 28 -18.59 -17.13 -6.48
C THR A 28 -18.56 -15.63 -6.17
N ILE A 29 -19.58 -15.15 -5.46
CA ILE A 29 -19.62 -13.77 -4.95
C ILE A 29 -18.36 -13.46 -4.12
N ARG A 30 -17.85 -14.44 -3.36
CA ARG A 30 -16.64 -14.29 -2.56
C ARG A 30 -15.43 -13.97 -3.42
N GLU A 31 -15.24 -14.70 -4.51
CA GLU A 31 -14.14 -14.49 -5.45
C GLU A 31 -14.24 -13.12 -6.11
N ILE A 32 -15.44 -12.71 -6.53
CA ILE A 32 -15.68 -11.38 -7.10
C ILE A 32 -15.29 -10.26 -6.12
N ILE A 33 -15.66 -10.41 -4.84
CA ILE A 33 -15.29 -9.45 -3.79
C ILE A 33 -13.77 -9.44 -3.58
N GLN A 34 -13.14 -10.61 -3.47
CA GLN A 34 -11.68 -10.73 -3.28
C GLN A 34 -10.90 -10.09 -4.43
N ASP A 35 -11.32 -10.36 -5.66
CA ASP A 35 -10.70 -9.79 -6.86
C ASP A 35 -10.91 -8.28 -6.94
N SER A 36 -12.09 -7.79 -6.56
CA SER A 36 -12.37 -6.36 -6.51
C SER A 36 -11.48 -5.63 -5.50
N VAL A 37 -11.31 -6.21 -4.32
CA VAL A 37 -10.41 -5.68 -3.28
C VAL A 37 -8.97 -5.70 -3.78
N LYS A 38 -8.52 -6.82 -4.35
CA LYS A 38 -7.17 -6.96 -4.91
C LYS A 38 -6.89 -5.92 -5.99
N GLN A 39 -7.78 -5.78 -6.97
CA GLN A 39 -7.65 -4.78 -8.04
C GLN A 39 -7.57 -3.36 -7.48
N TYR A 40 -8.36 -3.03 -6.46
CA TYR A 40 -8.30 -1.72 -5.82
C TYR A 40 -6.96 -1.49 -5.11
N ILE A 41 -6.48 -2.49 -4.38
CA ILE A 41 -5.17 -2.43 -3.72
C ILE A 41 -4.07 -2.19 -4.76
N ASP A 42 -4.07 -2.95 -5.84
CA ASP A 42 -3.03 -2.89 -6.88
C ASP A 42 -3.07 -1.60 -7.69
N SER A 43 -4.25 -1.02 -7.92
CA SER A 43 -4.42 0.11 -8.86
C SER A 43 -4.63 1.47 -8.20
N LYS A 44 -5.09 1.54 -6.95
CA LYS A 44 -5.51 2.80 -6.32
C LYS A 44 -5.05 2.98 -4.88
N PHE A 45 -4.90 1.91 -4.11
CA PHE A 45 -4.54 2.04 -2.71
C PHE A 45 -3.02 2.22 -2.56
N THR A 46 -2.61 3.30 -1.89
CA THR A 46 -1.21 3.47 -1.50
C THR A 46 -1.15 4.27 -0.20
N ILE A 47 -0.31 3.80 0.71
CA ILE A 47 0.02 4.50 1.96
C ILE A 47 1.31 5.30 1.73
N ASN A 48 1.24 6.61 1.93
CA ASN A 48 2.30 7.54 1.54
C ASN A 48 3.14 8.08 2.69
N ASN A 49 2.70 7.91 3.92
CA ASN A 49 3.43 8.32 5.12
C ASN A 49 2.84 7.60 6.34
N VAL A 50 3.54 7.68 7.46
CA VAL A 50 3.09 7.05 8.71
C VAL A 50 1.82 7.68 9.27
N GLY A 51 1.59 8.98 9.02
CA GLY A 51 0.35 9.66 9.42
C GLY A 51 -0.88 9.05 8.76
N GLN A 52 -0.80 8.82 7.45
CA GLN A 52 -1.83 8.13 6.68
C GLN A 52 -1.99 6.69 7.17
N LEU A 53 -0.90 5.95 7.39
CA LEU A 53 -0.97 4.59 7.94
C LEU A 53 -1.76 4.55 9.26
N LYS A 54 -1.40 5.40 10.23
CA LYS A 54 -2.07 5.48 11.53
C LYS A 54 -3.55 5.84 11.38
N LYS A 55 -3.87 6.76 10.46
CA LYS A 55 -5.25 7.14 10.16
C LYS A 55 -6.05 5.96 9.61
N GLU A 56 -5.57 5.27 8.58
CA GLU A 56 -6.28 4.12 8.00
C GLU A 56 -6.50 3.00 9.04
N ILE A 57 -5.51 2.75 9.91
CA ILE A 57 -5.64 1.79 11.01
C ILE A 57 -6.72 2.22 12.01
N THR A 58 -6.75 3.51 12.35
CA THR A 58 -7.75 4.08 13.28
C THR A 58 -9.15 4.07 12.68
N ASP A 59 -9.28 4.34 11.38
CA ASP A 59 -10.55 4.31 10.64
C ASP A 59 -11.14 2.89 10.58
N LEU A 60 -10.30 1.85 10.72
CA LEU A 60 -10.71 0.46 10.90
C LEU A 60 -11.05 0.10 12.35
N GLU A 61 -11.01 1.06 13.28
CA GLU A 61 -11.22 0.86 14.72
C GLU A 61 -10.23 -0.16 15.33
N ILE A 62 -9.04 -0.27 14.74
CA ILE A 62 -7.94 -1.10 15.24
C ILE A 62 -6.92 -0.19 15.94
N PHE A 63 -6.34 -0.68 17.04
CA PHE A 63 -5.30 0.05 17.76
C PHE A 63 -3.97 -0.69 17.71
N VAL A 64 -3.07 -0.26 16.84
CA VAL A 64 -1.68 -0.75 16.78
C VAL A 64 -0.74 0.31 17.32
N ASN A 65 0.06 -0.06 18.33
CA ASN A 65 1.12 0.79 18.82
C ASN A 65 2.34 0.72 17.88
N ILE A 66 2.54 1.77 17.09
CA ILE A 66 3.75 1.95 16.27
C ILE A 66 4.66 2.92 17.02
N SER A 67 5.78 2.42 17.53
CA SER A 67 6.76 3.22 18.27
C SER A 67 7.40 4.28 17.38
N ASP A 68 7.99 5.31 18.01
CA ASP A 68 8.61 6.42 17.27
C ASP A 68 9.79 5.95 16.40
N SER A 69 10.55 4.95 16.83
CA SER A 69 11.65 4.37 16.07
C SER A 69 11.14 3.62 14.83
N GLU A 70 10.08 2.82 14.97
CA GLU A 70 9.42 2.12 13.85
C GLU A 70 8.84 3.13 12.87
N ALA A 71 8.15 4.16 13.38
CA ALA A 71 7.61 5.25 12.58
C ALA A 71 8.70 5.96 11.77
N GLN A 72 9.87 6.26 12.35
CA GLN A 72 10.97 6.89 11.61
C GLN A 72 11.50 5.99 10.48
N ILE A 73 11.58 4.68 10.70
CA ILE A 73 12.04 3.73 9.66
C ILE A 73 11.04 3.66 8.51
N LEU A 74 9.74 3.54 8.84
CA LEU A 74 8.66 3.51 7.85
C LEU A 74 8.57 4.83 7.07
N GLU A 75 8.71 5.96 7.74
CA GLU A 75 8.71 7.28 7.10
C GLU A 75 9.89 7.42 6.13
N GLY A 76 11.08 6.95 6.53
CA GLY A 76 12.24 6.87 5.65
C GLY A 76 11.98 6.02 4.40
N PHE A 77 11.34 4.87 4.55
CA PHE A 77 10.91 4.03 3.44
C PHE A 77 9.94 4.76 2.50
N PHE A 78 8.90 5.39 3.05
CA PHE A 78 7.91 6.11 2.26
C PHE A 78 8.53 7.25 1.47
N GLN A 79 9.36 8.08 2.11
CA GLN A 79 10.08 9.18 1.44
C GLN A 79 11.01 8.66 0.35
N ARG A 80 11.72 7.56 0.61
CA ARG A 80 12.60 6.93 -0.34
C ARG A 80 11.85 6.43 -1.58
N ARG A 81 10.69 5.79 -1.39
CA ARG A 81 9.80 5.36 -2.48
C ARG A 81 9.39 6.54 -3.36
N HIS A 82 8.98 7.67 -2.76
CA HIS A 82 8.65 8.88 -3.51
C HIS A 82 9.84 9.44 -4.29
N SER A 83 11.03 9.46 -3.70
CA SER A 83 12.27 9.89 -4.36
C SER A 83 12.60 9.03 -5.59
N ILE A 84 12.43 7.70 -5.49
CA ILE A 84 12.63 6.78 -6.61
C ILE A 84 11.62 7.08 -7.73
N VAL A 85 10.33 7.15 -7.40
CA VAL A 85 9.25 7.33 -8.39
C VAL A 85 9.33 8.70 -9.08
N HIS A 86 9.53 9.78 -8.34
CA HIS A 86 9.45 11.13 -8.91
C HIS A 86 10.79 11.67 -9.42
N HIS A 87 11.91 11.21 -8.87
CA HIS A 87 13.21 11.79 -9.14
C HIS A 87 14.25 10.78 -9.63
N ALA A 88 13.84 9.55 -9.98
CA ALA A 88 14.76 8.44 -10.29
C ALA A 88 15.83 8.27 -9.20
N ASP A 89 15.46 8.62 -7.97
CA ASP A 89 16.30 8.56 -6.79
C ASP A 89 17.61 9.35 -6.85
N LYS A 90 17.57 10.51 -7.52
CA LYS A 90 18.73 11.37 -7.71
C LYS A 90 19.42 11.76 -6.42
N ASN A 91 20.75 11.78 -6.46
CA ASN A 91 21.58 12.30 -5.40
C ASN A 91 21.93 13.77 -5.67
N ASN A 92 21.18 14.68 -5.04
CA ASN A 92 21.36 16.12 -5.23
C ASN A 92 22.58 16.69 -4.49
N ASN A 93 23.29 15.87 -3.71
CA ASN A 93 24.38 16.31 -2.83
C ASN A 93 25.78 15.99 -3.39
N ILE A 94 25.91 15.63 -4.67
CA ILE A 94 27.22 15.30 -5.26
C ILE A 94 27.55 16.20 -6.45
N GLY A 95 28.70 16.88 -6.34
CA GLY A 95 29.43 17.49 -7.45
C GLY A 95 30.80 16.83 -7.60
N GLY A 96 31.33 16.78 -8.83
CA GLY A 96 32.65 16.21 -9.14
C GLY A 96 32.62 14.95 -10.01
N SER A 97 33.75 14.66 -10.65
CA SER A 97 33.96 13.50 -11.54
C SER A 97 33.99 12.18 -10.75
N GLY A 98 33.26 11.17 -11.21
CA GLY A 98 33.25 9.81 -10.63
C GLY A 98 32.08 9.51 -9.68
N ASN A 99 31.17 10.45 -9.47
CA ASN A 99 30.02 10.27 -8.57
C ASN A 99 28.76 9.80 -9.33
N HIS A 100 28.09 8.79 -8.78
CA HIS A 100 26.84 8.26 -9.34
C HIS A 100 25.66 9.21 -9.09
N SER A 101 24.89 9.51 -10.12
CA SER A 101 23.75 10.43 -10.06
C SER A 101 22.57 9.89 -9.23
N THR A 102 22.57 8.60 -8.89
CA THR A 102 21.52 7.91 -8.14
C THR A 102 22.02 7.44 -6.80
N LYS A 103 21.16 7.50 -5.77
CA LYS A 103 21.50 7.00 -4.44
C LYS A 103 21.39 5.46 -4.39
N THR A 104 22.43 4.78 -3.92
CA THR A 104 22.41 3.32 -3.73
C THR A 104 21.51 2.92 -2.55
N ILE A 105 20.76 1.83 -2.69
CA ILE A 105 20.02 1.19 -1.59
C ILE A 105 20.75 -0.11 -1.24
N LYS A 106 21.12 -0.30 0.03
CA LYS A 106 21.79 -1.53 0.45
C LYS A 106 20.74 -2.62 0.71
N PRO A 107 21.04 -3.90 0.47
CA PRO A 107 20.14 -5.00 0.82
C PRO A 107 19.66 -4.94 2.28
N LYS A 108 20.55 -4.59 3.20
CA LYS A 108 20.23 -4.42 4.63
C LYS A 108 19.17 -3.34 4.89
N ASP A 109 19.13 -2.28 4.10
CA ASP A 109 18.12 -1.22 4.26
C ASP A 109 16.74 -1.74 3.83
N VAL A 110 16.70 -2.53 2.75
CA VAL A 110 15.48 -3.20 2.26
C VAL A 110 14.98 -4.24 3.26
N GLU A 111 15.87 -5.09 3.77
CA GLU A 111 15.55 -6.09 4.80
C GLU A 111 14.97 -5.42 6.05
N LYS A 112 15.55 -4.29 6.46
CA LYS A 112 15.05 -3.49 7.58
C LYS A 112 13.63 -2.98 7.30
N TYR A 113 13.37 -2.46 6.11
CA TYR A 113 12.03 -2.00 5.74
C TYR A 113 11.01 -3.14 5.74
N ILE A 114 11.35 -4.28 5.15
CA ILE A 114 10.49 -5.48 5.15
C ILE A 114 10.17 -5.89 6.58
N THR A 115 11.19 -5.99 7.43
CA THR A 115 11.04 -6.39 8.84
C THR A 115 10.08 -5.47 9.60
N GLU A 116 10.19 -4.14 9.43
CA GLU A 116 9.29 -3.21 10.13
C GLU A 116 7.86 -3.26 9.58
N VAL A 117 7.68 -3.44 8.27
CA VAL A 117 6.36 -3.62 7.67
C VAL A 117 5.70 -4.92 8.18
N ASP A 118 6.45 -6.01 8.23
CA ASP A 118 5.95 -7.31 8.70
C ASP A 118 5.50 -7.26 10.16
N LYS A 119 6.22 -6.53 11.03
CA LYS A 119 5.79 -6.31 12.41
C LYS A 119 4.45 -5.60 12.49
N VAL A 120 4.26 -4.54 11.70
CA VAL A 120 2.98 -3.81 11.67
C VAL A 120 1.86 -4.73 11.18
N ILE A 121 2.11 -5.52 10.12
CA ILE A 121 1.14 -6.49 9.59
C ILE A 121 0.77 -7.53 10.66
N GLN A 122 1.76 -8.10 11.35
CA GLN A 122 1.53 -9.06 12.42
C GLN A 122 0.71 -8.46 13.56
N ALA A 123 1.03 -7.24 13.98
CA ALA A 123 0.27 -6.55 15.01
C ALA A 123 -1.19 -6.31 14.58
N LEU A 124 -1.43 -5.92 13.33
CA LEU A 124 -2.78 -5.76 12.78
C LEU A 124 -3.57 -7.07 12.82
N PHE A 125 -2.98 -8.17 12.34
CA PHE A 125 -3.65 -9.47 12.37
C PHE A 125 -3.96 -9.93 13.79
N CYS A 126 -3.03 -9.72 14.73
CA CYS A 126 -3.26 -10.05 16.14
C CYS A 126 -4.41 -9.25 16.74
N GLU A 127 -4.53 -7.95 16.44
CA GLU A 127 -5.66 -7.15 16.94
C GLU A 127 -6.99 -7.54 16.27
N MET A 128 -6.99 -7.79 14.96
CA MET A 128 -8.20 -8.23 14.24
C MET A 128 -8.74 -9.57 14.76
N GLN A 129 -7.87 -10.50 15.13
CA GLN A 129 -8.27 -11.78 15.73
C GLN A 129 -8.92 -11.64 17.10
N LYS A 130 -8.60 -10.58 17.86
CA LYS A 130 -9.24 -10.32 19.16
C LYS A 130 -10.66 -9.78 19.02
N GLN A 131 -10.98 -9.19 17.86
CA GLN A 131 -12.29 -8.60 17.58
C GLN A 131 -13.28 -9.59 16.96
N ALA A 132 -12.79 -10.75 16.47
CA ALA A 132 -13.59 -11.81 15.84
C ALA A 132 -14.08 -12.84 16.86
#